data_AF-A0A958KTE3-F1
#
_entry.id   AF-A0A958KTE3-F1
#
_cell.length_a   1.000
_cell.length_b   1.000
_cell.length_c   1.000
_cell.angle_alpha   90.00
_cell.angle_beta   90.00
_cell.angle_gamma   90.00
#
_symmetry.space_group_name_H-M   'P 1'
#
loop_
_entity.id
_entity.type
_entity.pdbx_description
1 polymer ?
#
loop_
_entity_poly.entity_id
_entity_poly.type
_entity_poly.pdbx_seq_one_letter_code
_entity_poly.pdbx_strand_id
1 'polypeptide(L)'
;MNSINPELVERYQLLYQEDPKSKVFAPLAEAYRKMGMIEEALRVAKEGVSHHPHFPSGRVALAKVLLDKKQLDMAVEHLQHAVDISPENVLAQSLLAKTMMDLRRPKDALKAYKMLLFLNPDHKIAQNAVKRLESLSAEDFDSDIFSFKNLKDNLDNVDFIERATPDSEPKGTYQSQRYLERMISLADAFIVRNDVEKAIQTLEKAQEHLKKQPEIERRLQMLQDRKQEIEDSPSPSSNRKKIAFLERLLLRIDERKA
;
A
#
# COMPACT_ATOMS: atom_id res chain seq x y z
N MET A 1 -1.74 -23.87 21.40
CA MET A 1 -0.36 -24.27 21.05
C MET A 1 -0.36 -24.61 19.57
N ASN A 2 0.36 -23.86 18.74
CA ASN A 2 0.46 -24.17 17.30
C ASN A 2 1.19 -25.50 17.17
N SER A 3 0.45 -26.57 16.89
CA SER A 3 1.01 -27.87 16.52
C SER A 3 1.88 -27.67 15.28
N ILE A 4 3.19 -27.79 15.43
CA ILE A 4 4.12 -27.78 14.32
C ILE A 4 4.12 -29.21 13.79
N ASN A 5 3.71 -29.41 12.54
CA ASN A 5 3.70 -30.73 11.92
C ASN A 5 5.15 -31.14 11.57
N PRO A 6 5.76 -32.13 12.27
CA PRO A 6 7.14 -32.53 12.04
C PRO A 6 7.39 -33.07 10.63
N GLU A 7 6.43 -33.81 10.06
CA GLU A 7 6.52 -34.37 8.71
C GLU A 7 6.63 -33.27 7.64
N LEU A 8 5.95 -32.14 7.87
CA LEU A 8 6.01 -31.00 6.95
C LEU A 8 7.38 -30.32 7.01
N VAL A 9 8.01 -30.26 8.19
CA VAL A 9 9.35 -29.70 8.36
C VAL A 9 10.39 -30.59 7.69
N GLU A 10 10.30 -31.91 7.88
CA GLU A 10 11.16 -32.88 7.20
C GLU A 10 11.04 -32.76 5.68
N ARG A 11 9.81 -32.65 5.15
CA ARG A 11 9.60 -32.41 3.72
C ARG A 11 10.25 -31.11 3.24
N TYR A 12 10.14 -30.02 3.99
CA TYR A 12 10.81 -28.76 3.63
C TYR A 12 12.33 -28.86 3.69
N GLN A 13 12.89 -29.63 4.65
CA GLN A 13 14.32 -29.91 4.73
C GLN A 13 14.81 -30.69 3.53
N LEU A 14 14.11 -31.75 3.12
CA LEU A 14 14.46 -32.55 1.94
C LEU A 14 14.46 -31.68 0.68
N LEU A 15 13.39 -30.90 0.46
CA LEU A 15 13.31 -29.98 -0.67
C LEU A 15 14.42 -28.93 -0.66
N TYR A 16 14.83 -28.45 0.52
CA TYR A 16 15.94 -27.50 0.66
C TYR A 16 17.30 -28.15 0.40
N GLN A 17 17.48 -29.43 0.74
CA GLN A 17 18.71 -30.17 0.44
C GLN A 17 18.84 -30.50 -1.05
N GLU A 18 17.73 -30.83 -1.71
CA GLU A 18 17.68 -31.07 -3.16
C GLU A 18 17.98 -29.79 -3.96
N ASP A 19 17.38 -28.66 -3.56
CA ASP A 19 17.64 -27.36 -4.16
C ASP A 19 17.71 -26.24 -3.10
N PRO A 20 18.91 -25.92 -2.60
CA PRO A 20 19.12 -24.83 -1.65
C PRO A 20 18.73 -23.44 -2.19
N LYS A 21 18.63 -23.31 -3.53
CA LYS A 21 18.17 -22.10 -4.21
C LYS A 21 16.67 -22.14 -4.46
N SER A 22 15.90 -23.07 -3.92
CA SER A 22 14.45 -23.05 -4.02
C SER A 22 13.82 -22.07 -3.02
N LYS A 23 12.64 -21.53 -3.33
CA LYS A 23 11.85 -20.65 -2.42
C LYS A 23 11.33 -21.37 -1.16
N VAL A 24 11.54 -22.69 -1.05
CA VAL A 24 11.18 -23.50 0.13
C VAL A 24 11.89 -23.06 1.42
N PHE A 25 12.99 -22.31 1.31
CA PHE A 25 13.68 -21.74 2.46
C PHE A 25 12.75 -20.90 3.36
N ALA A 26 11.76 -20.20 2.78
CA ALA A 26 10.88 -19.31 3.54
C ALA A 26 9.95 -20.07 4.51
N PRO A 27 9.18 -21.08 4.06
CA PRO A 27 8.41 -21.91 4.99
C PRO A 27 9.31 -22.76 5.92
N LEU A 28 10.50 -23.20 5.47
CA LEU A 28 11.45 -23.91 6.34
C LEU A 28 11.95 -23.01 7.49
N ALA A 29 12.37 -21.79 7.18
CA ALA A 29 12.82 -20.83 8.19
C ALA A 29 11.70 -20.48 9.18
N GLU A 30 10.45 -20.29 8.72
CA GLU A 30 9.31 -20.08 9.62
C GLU A 30 9.04 -21.31 10.51
N ALA A 31 9.24 -22.53 9.99
CA ALA A 31 9.11 -23.75 10.79
C ALA A 31 10.19 -23.85 11.87
N TYR A 32 11.47 -23.65 11.52
CA TYR A 32 12.56 -23.59 12.49
C TYR A 32 12.36 -22.49 13.54
N ARG A 33 11.89 -21.31 13.13
CA ARG A 33 11.56 -20.21 14.03
C ARG A 33 10.50 -20.62 15.05
N LYS A 34 9.41 -21.26 14.61
CA LYS A 34 8.34 -21.75 15.49
C LYS A 34 8.82 -22.87 16.43
N MET A 35 9.79 -23.68 15.99
CA MET A 35 10.42 -24.73 16.81
C MET A 35 11.44 -24.17 17.82
N GLY A 36 11.74 -22.87 17.80
CA GLY A 36 12.75 -22.25 18.64
C GLY A 36 14.19 -22.43 18.14
N MET A 37 14.37 -23.02 16.96
CA MET A 37 15.68 -23.18 16.30
C MET A 37 16.07 -21.88 15.57
N ILE A 38 16.23 -20.81 16.34
CA ILE A 38 16.37 -19.44 15.81
C ILE A 38 17.61 -19.27 14.92
N GLU A 39 18.75 -19.89 15.27
CA GLU A 39 19.97 -19.77 14.46
C GLU A 39 19.86 -20.50 13.12
N GLU A 40 19.24 -21.68 13.09
CA GLU A 40 18.99 -22.40 11.83
C GLU A 40 17.98 -21.65 10.95
N ALA A 41 16.94 -21.09 11.56
CA ALA A 41 15.99 -20.23 10.87
C ALA A 41 16.70 -19.02 10.23
N LEU A 42 17.62 -18.39 10.96
CA LEU A 42 18.39 -17.24 10.48
C LEU A 42 19.28 -17.62 9.31
N ARG A 43 20.01 -18.73 9.42
CA ARG A 43 20.92 -19.22 8.38
C ARG A 43 20.17 -19.49 7.07
N VAL A 44 19.11 -20.31 7.13
CA VAL A 44 18.29 -20.67 5.98
C VAL A 44 17.60 -19.45 5.36
N ALA A 45 17.06 -18.54 6.20
CA ALA A 45 16.41 -17.33 5.70
C ALA A 45 17.40 -16.38 5.02
N LYS A 46 18.60 -16.17 5.58
CA LYS A 46 19.63 -15.31 4.99
C LYS A 46 20.14 -15.87 3.66
N GLU A 47 20.47 -17.16 3.62
CA GLU A 47 20.93 -17.84 2.41
C GLU A 47 19.86 -17.76 1.30
N GLY A 48 18.61 -18.08 1.62
CA GLY A 48 17.51 -18.02 0.67
C GLY A 48 17.19 -16.61 0.15
N VAL A 49 17.23 -15.59 1.01
CA VAL A 49 17.06 -14.18 0.58
C VAL A 49 18.22 -13.72 -0.30
N SER A 50 19.44 -14.23 -0.08
CA SER A 50 20.59 -13.92 -0.96
C SER A 50 20.40 -14.46 -2.38
N HIS A 51 19.75 -15.62 -2.52
CA HIS A 51 19.39 -16.20 -3.82
C HIS A 51 18.13 -15.59 -4.43
N HIS A 52 17.18 -15.13 -3.58
CA HIS A 52 15.91 -14.54 -4.00
C HIS A 52 15.67 -13.15 -3.39
N PRO A 53 16.44 -12.13 -3.81
CA PRO A 53 16.33 -10.79 -3.23
C PRO A 53 14.98 -10.12 -3.50
N HIS A 54 14.23 -10.57 -4.51
CA HIS A 54 12.91 -10.04 -4.89
C HIS A 54 11.74 -10.93 -4.41
N PHE A 55 11.95 -11.78 -3.40
CA PHE A 55 10.89 -12.64 -2.86
C PHE A 55 10.32 -12.09 -1.54
N PRO A 56 9.13 -11.47 -1.54
CA PRO A 56 8.57 -10.81 -0.35
C PRO A 56 8.40 -11.76 0.84
N SER A 57 7.87 -12.97 0.62
CA SER A 57 7.65 -13.94 1.69
C SER A 57 8.96 -14.40 2.34
N GLY A 58 10.04 -14.50 1.56
CA GLY A 58 11.38 -14.79 2.08
C GLY A 58 11.92 -13.67 2.95
N ARG A 59 11.76 -12.41 2.53
CA ARG A 59 12.13 -11.24 3.33
C ARG A 59 11.31 -11.13 4.62
N VAL A 60 10.00 -11.43 4.56
CA VAL A 60 9.14 -11.49 5.75
C VAL A 60 9.58 -12.61 6.70
N ALA A 61 9.95 -13.79 6.18
CA ALA A 61 10.48 -14.88 7.01
C ALA A 61 11.76 -14.46 7.73
N LEU A 62 12.73 -13.86 7.02
CA LEU A 62 13.96 -13.34 7.62
C LEU A 62 13.68 -12.26 8.67
N ALA A 63 12.79 -11.30 8.35
CA ALA A 63 12.41 -10.26 9.30
C ALA A 63 11.82 -10.83 10.59
N LYS A 64 10.93 -11.83 10.52
CA LYS A 64 10.37 -12.48 11.72
C LYS A 64 11.47 -13.11 12.59
N VAL A 65 12.45 -13.76 11.99
CA VAL A 65 13.59 -14.33 12.73
C VAL A 65 14.40 -13.21 13.41
N LEU A 66 14.64 -12.09 12.72
CA LEU A 66 15.33 -10.92 13.27
C LEU A 66 14.55 -10.27 14.42
N LEU A 67 13.22 -10.23 14.34
CA LEU A 67 12.35 -9.75 15.43
C LEU A 67 12.47 -10.64 16.68
N ASP A 68 12.52 -11.96 16.50
CA ASP A 68 12.73 -12.90 17.62
C ASP A 68 14.12 -12.72 18.24
N LYS A 69 15.13 -12.35 17.44
CA LYS A 69 16.48 -11.97 17.90
C LYS A 69 16.59 -10.52 18.42
N LYS A 70 15.49 -9.76 18.47
CA LYS A 70 15.45 -8.34 18.89
C LYS A 70 16.29 -7.39 18.02
N GLN A 71 16.63 -7.79 16.80
CA GLN A 71 17.34 -6.97 15.81
C GLN A 71 16.33 -6.15 15.00
N LEU A 72 15.68 -5.19 15.67
CA LEU A 72 14.52 -4.48 15.14
C LEU A 72 14.84 -3.65 13.88
N ASP A 73 15.98 -2.94 13.85
CA ASP A 73 16.37 -2.12 12.69
C ASP A 73 16.58 -2.96 11.43
N MET A 74 17.27 -4.10 11.56
CA MET A 74 17.46 -5.04 10.45
C MET A 74 16.13 -5.65 9.99
N ALA A 75 15.23 -5.94 10.94
CA ALA A 75 13.90 -6.45 10.59
C ALA A 75 13.11 -5.40 9.79
N VAL A 76 13.19 -4.13 10.16
CA VAL A 76 12.58 -3.01 9.41
C VAL A 76 13.12 -2.95 7.99
N GLU A 77 14.43 -3.06 7.79
CA GLU A 77 15.03 -3.04 6.44
C GLU A 77 14.41 -4.13 5.55
N HIS A 78 14.38 -5.37 6.03
CA HIS A 78 13.81 -6.48 5.25
C HIS A 78 12.29 -6.33 5.04
N LEU A 79 11.55 -5.80 6.01
CA LEU A 79 10.12 -5.53 5.88
C LEU A 79 9.85 -4.39 4.89
N GLN A 80 10.66 -3.33 4.92
CA GLN A 80 10.57 -2.23 3.96
C GLN A 80 10.77 -2.74 2.54
N HIS A 81 11.83 -3.50 2.30
CA HIS A 81 12.01 -4.14 1.00
C HIS A 81 10.85 -5.07 0.61
N ALA A 82 10.28 -5.81 1.56
CA ALA A 82 9.13 -6.68 1.27
C ALA A 82 7.90 -5.88 0.81
N VAL A 83 7.63 -4.72 1.44
CA VAL A 83 6.51 -3.85 1.04
C VAL A 83 6.84 -3.02 -0.21
N ASP A 84 8.11 -2.74 -0.49
CA ASP A 84 8.51 -2.09 -1.75
C ASP A 84 8.29 -3.03 -2.95
N ILE A 85 8.54 -4.33 -2.77
CA ILE A 85 8.30 -5.35 -3.81
C ILE A 85 6.81 -5.69 -3.93
N SER A 86 6.08 -5.79 -2.81
CA SER A 86 4.66 -6.15 -2.76
C SER A 86 3.94 -5.25 -1.76
N PRO A 87 3.52 -4.04 -2.19
CA PRO A 87 2.84 -3.07 -1.32
C PRO A 87 1.58 -3.61 -0.67
N GLU A 88 0.89 -4.53 -1.35
CA GLU A 88 -0.34 -5.20 -0.94
C GLU A 88 -0.14 -6.30 0.12
N ASN A 89 1.10 -6.61 0.51
CA ASN A 89 1.39 -7.63 1.52
C ASN A 89 1.00 -7.14 2.92
N VAL A 90 -0.26 -7.42 3.28
CA VAL A 90 -0.88 -7.08 4.58
C VAL A 90 -0.03 -7.53 5.76
N LEU A 91 0.58 -8.72 5.69
CA LEU A 91 1.43 -9.24 6.77
C LEU A 91 2.71 -8.43 6.91
N ALA A 92 3.39 -8.08 5.81
CA ALA A 92 4.60 -7.27 5.82
C ALA A 92 4.31 -5.86 6.36
N GLN A 93 3.24 -5.22 5.89
CA GLN A 93 2.80 -3.89 6.37
C GLN A 93 2.49 -3.90 7.87
N SER A 94 1.78 -4.92 8.34
CA SER A 94 1.42 -5.08 9.76
C SER A 94 2.65 -5.28 10.65
N LEU A 95 3.59 -6.13 10.21
CA LEU A 95 4.85 -6.32 10.92
C LEU A 95 5.69 -5.04 10.91
N LEU A 96 5.81 -4.35 9.78
CA LEU A 96 6.57 -3.10 9.65
C LEU A 96 6.02 -2.03 10.61
N ALA A 97 4.71 -1.81 10.61
CA ALA A 97 4.06 -0.84 11.48
C ALA A 97 4.31 -1.15 12.96
N LYS A 98 4.17 -2.42 13.35
CA LYS A 98 4.42 -2.86 14.74
C LYS A 98 5.89 -2.69 15.13
N THR A 99 6.83 -3.09 14.27
CA THR A 99 8.26 -2.96 14.55
C THR A 99 8.68 -1.49 14.67
N MET A 100 8.11 -0.59 13.86
CA MET A 100 8.33 0.86 13.99
C MET A 100 7.81 1.41 15.32
N MET A 101 6.69 0.87 15.84
CA MET A 101 6.22 1.21 17.19
C MET A 101 7.21 0.75 18.26
N ASP A 102 7.73 -0.47 18.14
CA ASP A 102 8.71 -1.03 19.08
C ASP A 102 10.03 -0.21 19.08
N LEU A 103 10.40 0.36 17.92
CA LEU A 103 11.52 1.29 17.75
C LEU A 103 11.23 2.73 18.19
N ARG A 104 10.04 3.02 18.75
CA ARG A 104 9.60 4.37 19.11
C ARG A 104 9.61 5.36 17.94
N ARG A 105 9.25 4.90 16.74
CA ARG A 105 9.08 5.70 15.51
C ARG A 105 7.59 5.83 15.14
N PRO A 106 6.76 6.50 15.96
CA PRO A 106 5.30 6.52 15.78
C PRO A 106 4.87 7.18 14.46
N LYS A 107 5.61 8.18 13.96
CA LYS A 107 5.31 8.85 12.68
C LYS A 107 5.41 7.90 11.49
N ASP A 108 6.42 7.02 11.48
CA ASP A 108 6.59 6.04 10.40
C ASP A 108 5.62 4.87 10.56
N ALA A 109 5.38 4.43 11.80
CA ALA A 109 4.35 3.43 12.10
C ALA A 109 2.96 3.88 11.62
N LEU A 110 2.60 5.16 11.83
CA LEU A 110 1.33 5.72 11.38
C LEU A 110 1.15 5.61 9.87
N LYS A 111 2.20 5.89 9.07
CA LYS A 111 2.14 5.72 7.61
C LYS A 111 1.86 4.27 7.21
N ALA A 112 2.57 3.32 7.82
CA ALA A 112 2.39 1.90 7.56
C ALA A 112 1.00 1.40 8.00
N TYR A 113 0.50 1.85 9.16
CA TYR A 113 -0.87 1.51 9.60
C TYR A 113 -1.95 2.12 8.70
N LYS A 114 -1.77 3.33 8.18
CA LYS A 114 -2.70 3.93 7.21
C LYS A 114 -2.71 3.16 5.89
N MET A 115 -1.54 2.72 5.40
CA MET A 115 -1.47 1.85 4.23
C MET A 115 -2.17 0.50 4.49
N LEU A 116 -1.96 -0.08 5.67
CA LEU A 116 -2.63 -1.31 6.07
C LEU A 116 -4.16 -1.17 6.11
N LEU A 117 -4.69 -0.03 6.58
CA LEU A 117 -6.12 0.27 6.54
C LEU A 117 -6.64 0.56 5.12
N PHE A 118 -5.81 1.13 4.25
CA PHE A 118 -6.17 1.31 2.84
C PHE A 118 -6.35 -0.05 2.14
N LEU A 119 -5.50 -1.03 2.47
CA LEU A 119 -5.57 -2.40 1.91
C LEU A 119 -6.64 -3.25 2.60
N ASN A 120 -6.82 -3.09 3.90
CA ASN A 120 -7.77 -3.83 4.72
C ASN A 120 -8.43 -2.88 5.74
N PRO A 121 -9.54 -2.23 5.37
CA PRO A 121 -10.24 -1.28 6.23
C PRO A 121 -10.69 -1.87 7.57
N ASP A 122 -10.96 -3.18 7.62
CA ASP A 122 -11.47 -3.87 8.82
C ASP A 122 -10.36 -4.38 9.76
N HIS A 123 -9.10 -4.03 9.49
CA HIS A 123 -7.97 -4.44 10.32
C HIS A 123 -7.98 -3.74 11.69
N LYS A 124 -8.69 -4.33 12.66
CA LYS A 124 -8.94 -3.77 14.02
C LYS A 124 -7.70 -3.22 14.73
N ILE A 125 -6.57 -3.94 14.66
CA ILE A 125 -5.32 -3.51 15.29
C ILE A 125 -4.82 -2.19 14.67
N ALA A 126 -4.97 -2.05 13.35
CA ALA A 126 -4.55 -0.85 12.64
C ALA A 126 -5.49 0.32 12.93
N GLN A 127 -6.80 0.08 12.98
CA GLN A 127 -7.78 1.12 13.37
C GLN A 127 -7.46 1.69 14.76
N ASN A 128 -7.25 0.80 15.74
CA ASN A 128 -6.91 1.18 17.11
C ASN A 128 -5.57 1.92 17.18
N ALA A 129 -4.56 1.44 16.43
CA ALA A 129 -3.25 2.07 16.38
C ALA A 129 -3.31 3.47 15.74
N VAL A 130 -3.99 3.64 14.61
CA VAL A 130 -4.17 4.95 13.97
C VAL A 130 -4.91 5.91 14.90
N LYS A 131 -6.06 5.49 15.47
CA LYS A 131 -6.83 6.33 16.40
C LYS A 131 -5.97 6.81 17.58
N ARG A 132 -5.18 5.91 18.18
CA ARG A 132 -4.28 6.23 19.29
C ARG A 132 -3.14 7.16 18.87
N LEU A 133 -2.51 6.88 17.73
CA LEU A 133 -1.38 7.67 17.23
C LEU A 133 -1.82 9.07 16.81
N GLU A 134 -3.03 9.18 16.24
CA GLU A 134 -3.61 10.47 15.86
C GLU A 134 -4.10 11.26 17.08
N SER A 135 -4.62 10.62 18.13
CA SER A 135 -4.98 11.32 19.37
C SER A 135 -3.75 11.83 20.12
N LEU A 136 -2.69 11.01 20.20
CA LEU A 136 -1.40 11.46 20.75
C LEU A 136 -0.81 12.59 19.90
N SER A 137 -0.96 12.52 18.58
CA SER A 137 -0.56 13.62 17.71
C SER A 137 -1.44 14.86 17.95
N ALA A 138 -2.74 14.74 18.18
CA ALA A 138 -3.58 15.92 18.42
C ALA A 138 -3.22 16.66 19.73
N GLU A 139 -2.76 15.94 20.76
CA GLU A 139 -2.35 16.53 22.05
C GLU A 139 -0.91 17.10 22.02
N ASP A 140 0.00 16.52 21.21
CA ASP A 140 1.38 17.01 21.07
C ASP A 140 1.56 18.03 19.91
N PHE A 141 0.66 18.06 18.92
CA PHE A 141 0.80 18.90 17.71
C PHE A 141 0.23 20.32 17.84
N ASP A 142 -0.27 20.74 19.00
CA ASP A 142 -0.43 22.18 19.25
C ASP A 142 0.94 22.90 19.31
N SER A 143 2.04 22.17 19.51
CA SER A 143 3.39 22.73 19.55
C SER A 143 4.20 22.59 18.25
N ASP A 144 3.98 21.53 17.46
CA ASP A 144 4.78 21.22 16.25
C ASP A 144 4.08 21.49 14.90
N ILE A 145 2.81 21.93 14.90
CA ILE A 145 2.21 22.56 13.70
C ILE A 145 2.74 24.01 13.53
N PHE A 146 3.34 24.59 14.57
CA PHE A 146 3.85 25.97 14.60
C PHE A 146 5.33 26.13 14.99
N SER A 147 6.16 25.09 15.01
CA SER A 147 7.62 25.27 15.11
C SER A 147 8.22 25.66 13.75
N PHE A 148 7.99 26.91 13.34
CA PHE A 148 8.85 27.58 12.36
C PHE A 148 10.26 27.69 12.97
N LYS A 149 11.11 26.70 12.72
CA LYS A 149 12.55 26.89 12.91
C LYS A 149 13.03 27.78 11.78
N ASN A 150 13.35 29.04 12.10
CA ASN A 150 13.89 30.00 11.15
C ASN A 150 15.09 29.39 10.42
N LEU A 151 15.04 29.38 9.09
CA LEU A 151 16.11 28.89 8.21
C LEU A 151 17.44 29.68 8.31
N LYS A 152 17.57 30.64 9.22
CA LYS A 152 18.77 31.50 9.34
C LYS A 152 19.91 30.88 10.15
N ASP A 153 19.63 30.00 11.11
CA ASP A 153 20.67 29.57 12.07
C ASP A 153 21.57 28.43 11.56
N ASN A 154 21.44 28.04 10.29
CA ASN A 154 22.27 27.00 9.67
C ASN A 154 22.86 27.40 8.31
N LEU A 155 22.91 28.71 8.00
CA LEU A 155 23.50 29.23 6.77
C LEU A 155 24.92 29.81 6.95
N ASP A 156 25.47 29.82 8.17
CA ASP A 156 26.81 30.37 8.41
C ASP A 156 27.96 29.39 8.08
N ASN A 157 27.69 28.18 7.59
CA ASN A 157 28.71 27.15 7.43
C ASN A 157 28.65 26.29 6.15
N VAL A 158 28.09 26.80 5.05
CA VAL A 158 28.43 26.23 3.73
C VAL A 158 28.61 27.36 2.72
N ASP A 159 29.88 27.72 2.59
CA ASP A 159 30.45 28.53 1.53
C ASP A 159 30.31 27.82 0.16
N PHE A 160 30.03 28.63 -0.88
CA PHE A 160 30.22 28.41 -2.32
C PHE A 160 29.18 27.55 -3.09
N ILE A 161 28.71 27.87 -4.30
CA ILE A 161 28.86 29.02 -5.22
C ILE A 161 27.71 28.95 -6.26
N GLU A 162 27.19 30.14 -6.64
CA GLU A 162 26.68 30.61 -7.95
C GLU A 162 25.88 29.66 -8.89
N ARG A 163 24.73 30.03 -9.49
CA ARG A 163 24.53 31.19 -10.40
C ARG A 163 23.05 31.32 -10.81
N ALA A 164 22.67 32.56 -11.12
CA ALA A 164 21.66 33.01 -12.08
C ALA A 164 20.15 32.95 -11.74
N THR A 165 19.61 34.13 -11.42
CA THR A 165 18.24 34.61 -11.73
C THR A 165 18.04 34.78 -13.25
N PRO A 166 16.85 35.13 -13.83
CA PRO A 166 15.55 35.50 -13.23
C PRO A 166 14.33 34.80 -13.89
N ASP A 167 13.39 34.29 -13.11
CA ASP A 167 11.94 34.35 -13.42
C ASP A 167 11.18 33.76 -12.23
N SER A 168 10.80 34.66 -11.33
CA SER A 168 10.00 34.33 -10.16
C SER A 168 8.55 34.10 -10.59
N GLU A 169 8.15 32.85 -10.80
CA GLU A 169 6.73 32.53 -10.78
C GLU A 169 6.16 32.81 -9.37
N PRO A 170 4.94 33.38 -9.26
CA PRO A 170 4.35 33.72 -7.98
C PRO A 170 4.26 32.49 -7.07
N LYS A 171 4.64 32.62 -5.78
CA LYS A 171 4.50 31.56 -4.76
C LYS A 171 3.09 30.95 -4.67
N GLY A 172 2.06 31.66 -5.14
CA GLY A 172 0.69 31.15 -5.25
C GLY A 172 0.50 30.12 -6.37
N THR A 173 1.18 30.28 -7.51
CA THR A 173 1.07 29.40 -8.68
C THR A 173 1.56 27.99 -8.37
N TYR A 174 2.67 27.90 -7.63
CA TYR A 174 3.28 26.62 -7.24
C TYR A 174 2.39 25.81 -6.28
N GLN A 175 1.68 26.47 -5.36
CA GLN A 175 0.74 25.80 -4.45
C GLN A 175 -0.55 25.38 -5.15
N SER A 176 -1.06 26.22 -6.06
CA SER A 176 -2.20 25.90 -6.92
C SER A 176 -1.92 24.73 -7.86
N GLN A 177 -0.70 24.63 -8.40
CA GLN A 177 -0.29 23.54 -9.29
C GLN A 177 -0.18 22.20 -8.56
N ARG A 178 0.40 22.17 -7.36
CA ARG A 178 0.43 20.93 -6.54
C ARG A 178 -0.95 20.49 -6.06
N TYR A 179 -1.86 21.44 -5.81
CA TYR A 179 -3.25 21.12 -5.49
C TYR A 179 -3.97 20.53 -6.71
N LEU A 180 -3.77 21.11 -7.89
CA LEU A 180 -4.30 20.60 -9.17
C LEU A 180 -3.86 19.15 -9.43
N GLU A 181 -2.55 18.86 -9.33
CA GLU A 181 -1.98 17.52 -9.56
C GLU A 181 -2.58 16.45 -8.62
N ARG A 182 -2.80 16.81 -7.35
CA ARG A 182 -3.43 15.93 -6.36
C ARG A 182 -4.89 15.63 -6.69
N MET A 183 -5.66 16.65 -7.06
CA MET A 183 -7.08 16.48 -7.37
C MET A 183 -7.29 15.69 -8.66
N ILE A 184 -6.43 15.89 -9.66
CA ILE A 184 -6.41 15.09 -10.89
C ILE A 184 -6.09 13.62 -10.58
N SER A 185 -5.05 13.36 -9.78
CA SER A 185 -4.65 12.00 -9.40
C SER A 185 -5.76 11.27 -8.62
N LEU A 186 -6.47 11.99 -7.76
CA LEU A 186 -7.60 11.46 -7.00
C LEU A 186 -8.80 11.14 -7.90
N ALA A 187 -9.10 12.01 -8.87
CA ALA A 187 -10.14 11.76 -9.86
C ALA A 187 -9.80 10.52 -10.71
N ASP A 188 -8.56 10.38 -11.17
CA ASP A 188 -8.11 9.22 -11.95
C ASP A 188 -8.24 7.90 -11.17
N ALA A 189 -7.95 7.93 -9.86
CA ALA A 189 -8.17 6.78 -8.98
C ALA A 189 -9.65 6.38 -8.88
N PHE A 190 -10.59 7.34 -8.91
CA PHE A 190 -12.02 7.05 -8.95
C PHE A 190 -12.47 6.52 -10.32
N ILE A 191 -11.92 7.04 -11.42
CA ILE A 191 -12.19 6.56 -12.78
C ILE A 191 -11.79 5.09 -12.93
N VAL A 192 -10.61 4.71 -12.44
CA VAL A 192 -10.10 3.32 -12.48
C VAL A 192 -11.02 2.37 -11.69
N ARG A 193 -11.63 2.87 -10.61
CA ARG A 193 -12.60 2.12 -9.79
C ARG A 193 -14.03 2.16 -10.34
N ASN A 194 -14.22 2.73 -11.53
CA ASN A 194 -15.51 2.95 -12.17
C ASN A 194 -16.50 3.77 -11.34
N ASP A 195 -15.99 4.60 -10.41
CA ASP A 195 -16.76 5.50 -9.57
C ASP A 195 -16.81 6.90 -10.22
N VAL A 196 -17.53 6.99 -11.34
CA VAL A 196 -17.57 8.18 -12.21
C VAL A 196 -18.16 9.39 -11.48
N GLU A 197 -19.13 9.19 -10.59
CA GLU A 197 -19.75 10.28 -9.83
C GLU A 197 -18.77 10.93 -8.86
N LYS A 198 -17.97 10.14 -8.12
CA LYS A 198 -16.95 10.70 -7.22
C LYS A 198 -15.81 11.36 -7.99
N ALA A 199 -15.46 10.84 -9.18
CA ALA A 199 -14.49 11.50 -10.05
C ALA A 199 -14.96 12.90 -10.48
N ILE A 200 -16.22 13.03 -10.89
CA ILE A 200 -16.83 14.32 -11.26
C ILE A 200 -16.85 15.28 -10.06
N GLN A 201 -17.37 14.85 -8.91
CA GLN A 201 -17.41 15.69 -7.70
C GLN A 201 -16.03 16.17 -7.25
N THR A 202 -15.00 15.34 -7.41
CA THR A 202 -13.62 15.68 -7.07
C THR A 202 -13.09 16.78 -7.98
N LEU A 203 -13.36 16.69 -9.29
CA LEU A 203 -12.95 17.68 -10.28
C LEU A 203 -13.72 19.00 -10.17
N GLU A 204 -15.03 18.97 -9.88
CA GLU A 204 -15.83 20.17 -9.63
C GLU A 204 -15.31 20.96 -8.42
N LYS A 205 -15.03 20.28 -7.31
CA LYS A 205 -14.41 20.91 -6.12
C LYS A 205 -13.05 21.53 -6.43
N ALA A 206 -12.26 20.87 -7.27
CA ALA A 206 -10.98 21.40 -7.71
C ALA A 206 -11.16 22.66 -8.59
N GLN A 207 -12.21 22.72 -9.41
CA GLN A 207 -12.56 23.87 -10.26
C GLN A 207 -13.09 25.07 -9.46
N GLU A 208 -13.76 24.84 -8.32
CA GLU A 208 -14.18 25.92 -7.42
C GLU A 208 -12.97 26.60 -6.76
N HIS A 209 -11.96 25.81 -6.38
CA HIS A 209 -10.74 26.30 -5.72
C HIS A 209 -9.71 26.88 -6.69
N LEU A 210 -9.65 26.39 -7.92
CA LEU A 210 -8.72 26.83 -8.95
C LEU A 210 -9.51 27.51 -10.06
N LYS A 211 -9.28 28.80 -10.30
CA LYS A 211 -9.87 29.54 -11.44
C LYS A 211 -9.82 28.64 -12.70
N LYS A 212 -10.99 28.35 -13.27
CA LYS A 212 -11.25 27.48 -14.44
C LYS A 212 -9.99 27.04 -15.19
N GLN A 213 -9.50 25.86 -14.82
CA GLN A 213 -8.35 25.24 -15.46
C GLN A 213 -8.82 24.40 -16.66
N PRO A 214 -8.20 24.54 -17.85
CA PRO A 214 -8.65 23.86 -19.07
C PRO A 214 -8.57 22.33 -18.97
N GLU A 215 -7.62 21.81 -18.18
CA GLU A 215 -7.45 20.37 -17.96
C GLU A 215 -8.59 19.78 -17.13
N ILE A 216 -9.11 20.52 -16.13
CA ILE A 216 -10.26 20.08 -15.33
C ILE A 216 -11.52 20.06 -16.20
N GLU A 217 -11.73 21.11 -17.01
CA GLU A 217 -12.90 21.23 -17.89
C GLU A 217 -12.96 20.09 -18.92
N ARG A 218 -11.82 19.77 -19.56
CA ARG A 218 -11.74 18.67 -20.51
C ARG A 218 -12.11 17.33 -19.88
N ARG A 219 -11.64 17.06 -18.65
CA ARG A 219 -11.93 15.80 -17.95
C ARG A 219 -13.36 15.73 -17.45
N LEU A 220 -13.93 16.83 -16.97
CA LEU A 220 -15.33 16.90 -16.60
C LEU A 220 -16.25 16.61 -17.78
N GLN A 221 -15.97 17.21 -18.95
CA GLN A 221 -16.74 16.95 -20.17
C GLN A 221 -16.69 15.46 -20.54
N MET A 222 -15.50 14.86 -20.59
CA MET A 222 -15.33 13.43 -20.90
C MET A 222 -16.10 12.52 -19.92
N LEU A 223 -16.14 12.86 -18.63
CA LEU A 223 -16.84 12.07 -17.63
C LEU A 223 -18.35 12.28 -17.65
N GLN A 224 -18.82 13.48 -18.00
CA GLN A 224 -20.23 13.77 -18.19
C GLN A 224 -20.79 13.06 -19.43
N ASP A 225 -20.03 13.05 -20.54
CA ASP A 225 -20.39 12.30 -21.76
C ASP A 225 -20.46 10.80 -21.44
N ARG A 226 -19.46 10.26 -20.72
CA ARG A 226 -19.45 8.85 -20.28
C ARG A 226 -20.60 8.52 -19.32
N LYS A 227 -21.01 9.46 -18.47
CA LYS A 227 -22.18 9.30 -17.59
C LYS A 227 -23.48 9.26 -18.40
N GLN A 228 -23.63 10.14 -19.39
CA GLN A 228 -24.77 10.13 -20.31
C GLN A 228 -24.82 8.84 -21.15
N GLU A 229 -23.70 8.32 -21.64
CA GLU A 229 -23.65 7.04 -22.35
C GLU A 229 -24.10 5.85 -21.48
N ILE A 230 -23.82 5.88 -20.18
CA ILE A 230 -24.26 4.88 -19.21
C ILE A 230 -25.77 5.01 -18.92
N GLU A 231 -26.29 6.24 -18.90
CA GLU A 231 -27.72 6.54 -18.67
C GLU A 231 -28.58 6.29 -19.93
N ASP A 232 -28.04 6.57 -21.12
CA ASP A 232 -28.68 6.36 -22.43
C ASP A 232 -28.55 4.93 -22.96
N SER A 233 -27.66 4.13 -22.36
CA SER A 233 -27.59 2.69 -22.63
C SER A 233 -28.93 2.02 -22.28
N PRO A 234 -29.50 1.18 -23.16
CA PRO A 234 -30.83 0.64 -22.95
C PRO A 234 -30.86 -0.14 -21.63
N SER A 235 -31.77 0.27 -20.75
CA SER A 235 -31.88 -0.15 -19.36
C SER A 235 -31.56 -1.64 -19.09
N PRO A 236 -31.14 -2.00 -17.85
CA PRO A 236 -30.86 -3.38 -17.42
C PRO A 236 -32.01 -4.38 -17.67
N SER A 237 -33.22 -3.88 -17.97
CA SER A 237 -34.39 -4.69 -18.37
C SER A 237 -34.20 -5.40 -19.72
N SER A 238 -33.45 -4.83 -20.66
CA SER A 238 -33.19 -5.43 -21.98
C SER A 238 -32.17 -6.56 -21.87
N ASN A 239 -31.12 -6.38 -21.05
CA ASN A 239 -30.15 -7.42 -20.73
C ASN A 239 -30.77 -8.54 -19.87
N ARG A 240 -31.66 -8.23 -18.92
CA ARG A 240 -32.42 -9.26 -18.19
C ARG A 240 -33.32 -10.11 -19.09
N LYS A 241 -33.98 -9.50 -20.10
CA LYS A 241 -34.78 -10.25 -21.08
C LYS A 241 -33.90 -11.14 -21.97
N LYS A 242 -32.72 -10.67 -22.38
CA LYS A 242 -31.74 -11.49 -23.14
C LYS A 242 -31.16 -12.63 -22.31
N ILE A 243 -30.82 -12.40 -21.05
CA ILE A 243 -30.31 -13.43 -20.13
C ILE A 243 -31.40 -14.48 -19.85
N ALA A 244 -32.63 -14.06 -19.53
CA ALA A 244 -33.75 -14.98 -19.33
C ALA A 244 -34.12 -15.79 -20.59
N PHE A 245 -33.90 -15.22 -21.78
CA PHE A 245 -34.08 -15.94 -23.04
C PHE A 245 -33.00 -17.01 -23.24
N LEU A 246 -31.73 -16.69 -22.96
CA LEU A 246 -30.61 -17.63 -23.05
C LEU A 246 -30.71 -18.77 -22.03
N GLU A 247 -31.15 -18.49 -20.80
CA GLU A 247 -31.39 -19.50 -19.76
C GLU A 247 -32.49 -20.50 -20.16
N ARG A 248 -33.59 -20.01 -20.75
CA ARG A 248 -34.66 -20.89 -21.28
C ARG A 248 -34.20 -21.74 -22.45
N LEU A 249 -33.28 -21.24 -23.25
CA LEU A 249 -32.75 -21.94 -24.42
C LEU A 249 -31.79 -23.07 -24.00
N LEU A 250 -31.00 -22.85 -22.94
CA LEU A 250 -30.13 -23.86 -22.33
C LEU A 250 -30.93 -24.98 -21.67
N LEU A 251 -31.98 -24.66 -20.91
CA LEU A 251 -32.87 -25.65 -20.29
C LEU A 251 -33.50 -26.61 -21.30
N ARG A 252 -33.98 -26.09 -22.46
CA ARG A 252 -34.52 -26.94 -23.54
C ARG A 252 -33.47 -27.83 -24.22
N ILE A 253 -32.20 -27.44 -24.19
CA ILE A 253 -31.10 -28.23 -24.76
C ILE A 253 -30.77 -29.39 -23.82
N ASP A 254 -30.81 -29.16 -22.51
CA ASP A 254 -30.56 -30.20 -21.50
C ASP A 254 -31.74 -31.19 -21.42
N GLU A 255 -32.98 -30.73 -21.55
CA GLU A 255 -34.18 -31.61 -21.64
C GLU A 255 -34.22 -32.47 -22.91
N ARG A 256 -33.52 -32.08 -23.98
CA ARG A 256 -33.39 -32.88 -25.22
C ARG A 256 -32.22 -33.86 -25.21
N LYS A 257 -31.38 -33.81 -24.18
CA LYS A 257 -30.21 -34.69 -24.00
C LYS A 257 -30.41 -35.77 -22.94
N ALA A 258 -31.56 -35.76 -22.24
CA ALA A 258 -32.04 -36.84 -21.38
C ALA A 258 -33.07 -37.69 -22.15
#